data_AF-A0A0P7AW45-F1
#
_entry.id   AF-A0A0P7AW45-F1
#
_cell.length_a   1.000
_cell.length_b   1.000
_cell.length_c   1.000
_cell.angle_alpha   90.00
_cell.angle_beta   90.00
_cell.angle_gamma   90.00
#
_symmetry.space_group_name_H-M   'P 1'
#
loop_
_entity.id
_entity.type
_entity.pdbx_description
1 polymer ?
#
loop_
_entity_poly.entity_id
_entity_poly.type
_entity_poly.pdbx_seq_one_letter_code
_entity_poly.pdbx_strand_id
1 'polypeptide(L)'
;MNKPFVADTVFKQEDYRKTALPKADYEACTFVDCQFQAGYLDNQNFVDCTFMDCDMTNANVAHTIFNGVHFQNCKLLGVQFDKAEKGLLQVQFTDCNLTLAVFYGLKLLKTSFPGCNLSHADFTETDLTEANFASCNLDRAIFERTSLKKADFTKAHHFNIDPEKNQVSKAKFAQEGLMGLLKKYDIVVQ
;
A
#
# COMPACT_ATOMS: atom_id res chain seq x y z
N MET A 1 10.79 -25.59 -15.05
CA MET A 1 10.79 -24.78 -16.29
C MET A 1 11.05 -23.35 -15.89
N ASN A 2 12.01 -22.66 -16.51
CA ASN A 2 12.24 -21.25 -16.23
C ASN A 2 11.01 -20.44 -16.68
N LYS A 3 10.54 -19.54 -15.82
CA LYS A 3 9.51 -18.59 -16.22
C LYS A 3 10.07 -17.71 -17.36
N PRO A 4 9.25 -17.30 -18.34
CA PRO A 4 9.63 -16.26 -19.29
C PRO A 4 10.14 -15.02 -18.57
N PHE A 5 11.11 -14.33 -19.17
CA PHE A 5 11.67 -13.09 -18.64
C PHE A 5 11.31 -11.93 -19.58
N VAL A 6 10.78 -10.84 -19.02
CA VAL A 6 10.35 -9.65 -19.76
C VAL A 6 10.97 -8.44 -19.09
N ALA A 7 11.81 -7.70 -19.82
CA ALA A 7 12.51 -6.52 -19.31
C ALA A 7 12.21 -5.26 -20.12
N ASP A 8 12.35 -4.09 -19.48
CA ASP A 8 12.38 -2.77 -20.12
C ASP A 8 11.19 -2.49 -21.07
N THR A 9 10.04 -3.09 -20.78
CA THR A 9 8.87 -3.06 -21.67
C THR A 9 7.79 -2.16 -21.10
N VAL A 10 7.15 -1.39 -21.99
CA VAL A 10 5.99 -0.56 -21.65
C VAL A 10 4.71 -1.17 -22.20
N PHE A 11 3.79 -1.52 -21.31
CA PHE A 11 2.44 -1.98 -21.63
C PHE A 11 1.47 -0.80 -21.46
N LYS A 12 0.64 -0.52 -22.46
CA LYS A 12 -0.27 0.64 -22.43
C LYS A 12 -1.69 0.22 -22.77
N GLN A 13 -2.66 0.64 -21.95
CA GLN A 13 -4.09 0.50 -22.22
C GLN A 13 -4.55 -0.94 -22.42
N GLU A 14 -3.83 -1.89 -21.81
CA GLU A 14 -4.13 -3.31 -21.92
C GLU A 14 -5.28 -3.70 -20.98
N ASP A 15 -6.19 -4.54 -21.49
CA ASP A 15 -7.34 -5.05 -20.73
C ASP A 15 -7.09 -6.47 -20.23
N TYR A 16 -6.37 -6.59 -19.11
CA TYR A 16 -5.99 -7.89 -18.53
C TYR A 16 -7.13 -8.64 -17.85
N ARG A 17 -8.35 -8.08 -17.85
CA ARG A 17 -9.58 -8.81 -17.49
C ARG A 17 -10.02 -9.75 -18.61
N LYS A 18 -9.66 -9.45 -19.87
CA LYS A 18 -10.00 -10.25 -21.04
C LYS A 18 -8.89 -11.21 -21.42
N THR A 19 -7.65 -10.73 -21.34
CA THR A 19 -6.44 -11.50 -21.66
C THR A 19 -5.52 -11.45 -20.47
N ALA A 20 -5.47 -12.51 -19.66
CA ALA A 20 -4.64 -12.52 -18.46
C ALA A 20 -3.18 -12.19 -18.78
N LEU A 21 -2.54 -11.39 -17.92
CA LEU A 21 -1.11 -11.11 -18.01
C LEU A 21 -0.35 -12.45 -17.95
N PRO A 22 0.49 -12.78 -18.96
CA PRO A 22 1.25 -14.03 -18.95
C PRO A 22 2.07 -14.20 -17.66
N LYS A 23 2.27 -15.44 -17.20
CA LYS A 23 3.18 -15.67 -16.08
C LYS A 23 4.62 -15.46 -16.55
N ALA A 24 5.31 -14.49 -15.97
CA ALA A 24 6.70 -14.16 -16.30
C ALA A 24 7.37 -13.45 -15.12
N ASP A 25 8.69 -13.36 -15.19
CA ASP A 25 9.49 -12.43 -14.40
C ASP A 25 9.55 -11.10 -15.17
N TYR A 26 8.93 -10.06 -14.59
CA TYR A 26 8.88 -8.72 -15.15
C TYR A 26 9.91 -7.84 -14.43
N GLU A 27 10.87 -7.31 -15.18
CA GLU A 27 11.94 -6.45 -14.66
C GLU A 27 11.92 -5.08 -15.36
N ALA A 28 12.03 -3.98 -14.63
CA ALA A 28 12.05 -2.63 -15.19
C ALA A 28 10.89 -2.32 -16.17
N CYS A 29 9.76 -3.01 -16.02
CA CYS A 29 8.60 -2.85 -16.90
C CYS A 29 7.69 -1.74 -16.39
N THR A 30 6.99 -1.08 -17.31
CA THR A 30 6.01 -0.03 -16.99
C THR A 30 4.65 -0.40 -17.54
N PHE A 31 3.63 -0.37 -16.69
CA PHE A 31 2.23 -0.57 -17.06
C PHE A 31 1.51 0.78 -16.96
N VAL A 32 0.86 1.22 -18.03
CA VAL A 32 0.19 2.53 -18.10
C VAL A 32 -1.26 2.34 -18.51
N ASP A 33 -2.19 2.83 -17.69
CA ASP A 33 -3.64 2.80 -17.99
C ASP A 33 -4.16 1.36 -18.24
N CYS A 34 -3.54 0.38 -17.60
CA CYS A 34 -3.89 -1.04 -17.73
C CYS A 34 -5.00 -1.44 -16.74
N GLN A 35 -5.86 -2.36 -17.17
CA GLN A 35 -7.03 -2.82 -16.42
C GLN A 35 -6.78 -4.24 -15.86
N PHE A 36 -6.68 -4.35 -14.54
CA PHE A 36 -6.39 -5.58 -13.78
C PHE A 36 -7.50 -5.93 -12.76
N GLN A 37 -8.68 -5.31 -12.85
CA GLN A 37 -9.74 -5.49 -11.84
C GLN A 37 -10.14 -6.96 -11.70
N ALA A 38 -10.19 -7.45 -10.47
CA ALA A 38 -10.42 -8.87 -10.16
C ALA A 38 -9.50 -9.84 -10.96
N GLY A 39 -8.37 -9.34 -11.45
CA GLY A 39 -7.46 -10.07 -12.32
C GLY A 39 -6.56 -11.05 -11.55
N TYR A 40 -6.03 -12.01 -12.29
CA TYR A 40 -5.17 -13.09 -11.80
C TYR A 40 -3.70 -12.68 -11.81
N LEU A 41 -3.35 -11.72 -10.94
CA LEU A 41 -1.98 -11.28 -10.72
C LEU A 41 -1.23 -12.14 -9.72
N ASP A 42 -1.75 -13.30 -9.33
CA ASP A 42 -1.13 -14.24 -8.40
C ASP A 42 0.17 -14.84 -8.98
N ASN A 43 1.08 -15.35 -8.17
CA ASN A 43 2.28 -16.06 -8.64
C ASN A 43 3.16 -15.28 -9.66
N GLN A 44 3.03 -13.95 -9.71
CA GLN A 44 3.82 -13.08 -10.59
C GLN A 44 5.09 -12.62 -9.86
N ASN A 45 6.04 -12.10 -10.63
CA ASN A 45 7.27 -11.53 -10.09
C ASN A 45 7.52 -10.19 -10.78
N PHE A 46 7.42 -9.11 -9.99
CA PHE A 46 7.66 -7.74 -10.44
C PHE A 46 8.87 -7.18 -9.72
N VAL A 47 9.91 -6.86 -10.49
CA VAL A 47 11.16 -6.25 -10.01
C VAL A 47 11.33 -4.90 -10.68
N ASP A 48 11.50 -3.84 -9.89
CA ASP A 48 11.73 -2.47 -10.37
C ASP A 48 10.70 -1.98 -11.39
N CYS A 49 9.46 -2.47 -11.27
CA CYS A 49 8.36 -2.14 -12.17
C CYS A 49 7.57 -0.92 -11.70
N THR A 50 6.97 -0.20 -12.64
CA THR A 50 6.07 0.92 -12.34
C THR A 50 4.68 0.65 -12.90
N PHE A 51 3.65 0.89 -12.09
CA PHE A 51 2.24 0.90 -12.51
C PHE A 51 1.73 2.34 -12.43
N MET A 52 1.29 2.90 -13.55
CA MET A 52 0.74 4.25 -13.65
C MET A 52 -0.70 4.19 -14.15
N ASP A 53 -1.60 4.88 -13.47
CA ASP A 53 -3.01 5.02 -13.88
C ASP A 53 -3.75 3.68 -14.04
N CYS A 54 -3.25 2.61 -13.40
CA CYS A 54 -3.81 1.27 -13.54
C CYS A 54 -4.97 1.04 -12.57
N ASP A 55 -5.94 0.22 -12.97
CA ASP A 55 -7.01 -0.22 -12.09
C ASP A 55 -6.82 -1.68 -11.69
N MET A 56 -6.43 -1.89 -10.44
CA MET A 56 -6.16 -3.19 -9.80
C MET A 56 -7.17 -3.48 -8.69
N THR A 57 -8.37 -2.87 -8.75
CA THR A 57 -9.44 -3.09 -7.77
C THR A 57 -9.71 -4.59 -7.60
N ASN A 58 -9.60 -5.08 -6.36
CA ASN A 58 -9.76 -6.48 -5.97
C ASN A 58 -8.86 -7.46 -6.76
N ALA A 59 -7.74 -7.02 -7.33
CA ALA A 59 -6.82 -7.91 -8.02
C ALA A 59 -6.27 -8.96 -7.05
N ASN A 60 -6.20 -10.21 -7.52
CA ASN A 60 -5.59 -11.29 -6.74
C ASN A 60 -4.07 -11.18 -6.86
N VAL A 61 -3.38 -10.83 -5.78
CA VAL A 61 -1.92 -10.72 -5.71
C VAL A 61 -1.28 -11.85 -4.89
N ALA A 62 -2.01 -12.94 -4.65
CA ALA A 62 -1.52 -14.05 -3.84
C ALA A 62 -0.24 -14.66 -4.43
N HIS A 63 0.76 -14.90 -3.59
CA HIS A 63 2.05 -15.46 -3.98
C HIS A 63 2.84 -14.61 -5.01
N THR A 64 2.52 -13.34 -5.14
CA THR A 64 3.24 -12.43 -6.03
C THR A 64 4.37 -11.73 -5.30
N ILE A 65 5.51 -11.57 -5.97
CA ILE A 65 6.66 -10.85 -5.45
C ILE A 65 6.62 -9.42 -5.99
N PHE A 66 6.68 -8.44 -5.10
CA PHE A 66 6.87 -7.03 -5.42
C PHE A 66 8.18 -6.55 -4.80
N ASN A 67 9.19 -6.28 -5.65
CA ASN A 67 10.48 -5.75 -5.23
C ASN A 67 10.79 -4.47 -6.01
N GLY A 68 10.94 -3.34 -5.33
CA GLY A 68 11.22 -2.06 -5.98
C GLY A 68 10.05 -1.53 -6.83
N VAL A 69 8.82 -1.94 -6.53
CA VAL A 69 7.64 -1.60 -7.33
C VAL A 69 7.03 -0.27 -6.90
N HIS A 70 6.72 0.59 -7.88
CA HIS A 70 6.02 1.85 -7.64
C HIS A 70 4.62 1.83 -8.26
N PHE A 71 3.60 2.10 -7.44
CA PHE A 71 2.24 2.36 -7.89
C PHE A 71 1.98 3.86 -7.86
N GLN A 72 1.59 4.44 -8.99
CA GLN A 72 1.29 5.86 -9.14
C GLN A 72 -0.11 6.05 -9.72
N ASN A 73 -0.94 6.83 -9.03
CA ASN A 73 -2.32 7.11 -9.43
C ASN A 73 -3.16 5.84 -9.73
N CYS A 74 -2.89 4.75 -9.00
CA CYS A 74 -3.55 3.47 -9.22
C CYS A 74 -4.78 3.29 -8.32
N LYS A 75 -5.76 2.53 -8.80
CA LYS A 75 -6.87 2.02 -7.97
C LYS A 75 -6.50 0.64 -7.44
N LEU A 76 -6.37 0.53 -6.13
CA LEU A 76 -5.94 -0.67 -5.40
C LEU A 76 -6.95 -1.03 -4.29
N LEU A 77 -8.23 -0.68 -4.52
CA LEU A 77 -9.33 -0.93 -3.59
C LEU A 77 -9.42 -2.44 -3.28
N GLY A 78 -9.39 -2.80 -1.99
CA GLY A 78 -9.61 -4.17 -1.51
C GLY A 78 -8.46 -5.15 -1.74
N VAL A 79 -7.31 -4.70 -2.24
CA VAL A 79 -6.17 -5.60 -2.53
C VAL A 79 -5.57 -6.17 -1.24
N GLN A 80 -5.39 -7.49 -1.22
CA GLN A 80 -4.86 -8.25 -0.08
C GLN A 80 -3.33 -8.41 -0.19
N PHE A 81 -2.57 -7.38 0.14
CA PHE A 81 -1.10 -7.40 0.02
C PHE A 81 -0.44 -8.34 1.03
N ASP A 82 -1.11 -8.68 2.13
CA ASP A 82 -0.68 -9.71 3.09
C ASP A 82 -0.56 -11.11 2.46
N LYS A 83 -1.18 -11.34 1.29
CA LYS A 83 -1.08 -12.58 0.52
C LYS A 83 0.11 -12.62 -0.45
N ALA A 84 0.84 -11.53 -0.60
CA ALA A 84 2.03 -11.47 -1.46
C ALA A 84 3.16 -12.39 -0.94
N GLU A 85 3.90 -13.01 -1.85
CA GLU A 85 5.02 -13.90 -1.51
C GLU A 85 6.15 -13.09 -0.89
N LYS A 86 6.63 -13.50 0.30
CA LYS A 86 7.72 -12.83 1.04
C LYS A 86 7.44 -11.36 1.43
N GLY A 87 6.20 -10.91 1.33
CA GLY A 87 5.79 -9.54 1.64
C GLY A 87 6.16 -8.53 0.54
N LEU A 88 6.14 -7.24 0.89
CA LEU A 88 6.45 -6.14 -0.03
C LEU A 88 7.85 -5.60 0.26
N LEU A 89 8.75 -5.62 -0.73
CA LEU A 89 10.11 -5.12 -0.60
C LEU A 89 10.27 -3.81 -1.40
N GLN A 90 10.64 -2.73 -0.71
CA GLN A 90 10.89 -1.42 -1.35
C GLN A 90 9.73 -0.89 -2.21
N VAL A 91 8.49 -1.23 -1.85
CA VAL A 91 7.29 -0.77 -2.57
C VAL A 91 6.96 0.67 -2.20
N GLN A 92 6.42 1.42 -3.15
CA GLN A 92 5.94 2.79 -2.98
C GLN A 92 4.54 2.97 -3.58
N PHE A 93 3.75 3.86 -2.97
CA PHE A 93 2.42 4.23 -3.45
C PHE A 93 2.30 5.75 -3.48
N THR A 94 1.96 6.32 -4.64
CA THR A 94 1.75 7.77 -4.79
C THR A 94 0.37 8.01 -5.37
N ASP A 95 -0.43 8.84 -4.71
CA ASP A 95 -1.77 9.24 -5.16
C ASP A 95 -2.70 8.05 -5.48
N CYS A 96 -2.52 6.94 -4.77
CA CYS A 96 -3.29 5.71 -5.00
C CYS A 96 -4.56 5.66 -4.15
N ASN A 97 -5.59 4.98 -4.64
CA ASN A 97 -6.73 4.57 -3.82
C ASN A 97 -6.49 3.17 -3.25
N LEU A 98 -6.09 3.11 -1.98
CA LEU A 98 -5.82 1.89 -1.20
C LEU A 98 -6.94 1.61 -0.19
N THR A 99 -8.15 2.08 -0.46
CA THR A 99 -9.30 1.84 0.43
C THR A 99 -9.48 0.33 0.64
N LEU A 100 -9.75 -0.12 1.86
CA LEU A 100 -9.91 -1.54 2.22
C LEU A 100 -8.70 -2.45 1.87
N ALA A 101 -7.51 -1.89 1.55
CA ALA A 101 -6.32 -2.68 1.32
C ALA A 101 -5.83 -3.33 2.63
N VAL A 102 -5.30 -4.54 2.56
CA VAL A 102 -4.83 -5.30 3.73
C VAL A 102 -3.32 -5.47 3.68
N PHE A 103 -2.65 -4.98 4.73
CA PHE A 103 -1.19 -5.04 4.93
C PHE A 103 -0.81 -5.82 6.19
N TYR A 104 -1.71 -6.69 6.67
CA TYR A 104 -1.57 -7.45 7.91
C TYR A 104 -0.20 -8.14 8.02
N GLY A 105 0.50 -7.89 9.13
CA GLY A 105 1.77 -8.56 9.46
C GLY A 105 2.98 -8.21 8.57
N LEU A 106 2.83 -7.29 7.61
CA LEU A 106 3.91 -6.95 6.67
C LEU A 106 5.01 -6.09 7.30
N LYS A 107 6.22 -6.15 6.72
CA LYS A 107 7.34 -5.25 7.04
C LYS A 107 7.44 -4.18 5.94
N LEU A 108 6.93 -2.99 6.22
CA LEU A 108 6.84 -1.84 5.31
C LEU A 108 7.73 -0.69 5.79
N LEU A 109 8.99 -1.03 6.10
CA LEU A 109 9.98 -0.08 6.61
C LEU A 109 10.21 1.02 5.57
N LYS A 110 10.11 2.29 5.99
CA LYS A 110 10.32 3.46 5.13
C LYS A 110 9.41 3.54 3.91
N THR A 111 8.31 2.78 3.88
CA THR A 111 7.35 2.82 2.76
C THR A 111 6.67 4.19 2.70
N SER A 112 6.46 4.67 1.47
CA SER A 112 5.89 5.98 1.17
C SER A 112 4.49 5.81 0.59
N PHE A 113 3.51 6.55 1.14
CA PHE A 113 2.11 6.56 0.70
C PHE A 113 1.58 7.96 0.30
N PRO A 114 2.38 8.94 -0.16
CA PRO A 114 1.93 10.32 -0.29
C PRO A 114 0.65 10.45 -1.12
N GLY A 115 -0.31 11.21 -0.60
CA GLY A 115 -1.59 11.47 -1.28
C GLY A 115 -2.53 10.28 -1.38
N CYS A 116 -2.19 9.12 -0.80
CA CYS A 116 -3.04 7.94 -0.90
C CYS A 116 -4.32 8.06 -0.06
N ASN A 117 -5.42 7.52 -0.59
CA ASN A 117 -6.59 7.23 0.22
C ASN A 117 -6.46 5.83 0.84
N LEU A 118 -6.24 5.79 2.14
CA LEU A 118 -6.07 4.58 2.96
C LEU A 118 -7.28 4.33 3.87
N SER A 119 -8.44 4.89 3.52
CA SER A 119 -9.64 4.69 4.34
C SER A 119 -9.96 3.21 4.49
N HIS A 120 -10.28 2.77 5.70
CA HIS A 120 -10.52 1.36 6.02
C HIS A 120 -9.37 0.37 5.73
N ALA A 121 -8.14 0.84 5.46
CA ALA A 121 -7.00 -0.05 5.28
C ALA A 121 -6.63 -0.74 6.60
N ASP A 122 -6.15 -1.99 6.53
CA ASP A 122 -5.72 -2.77 7.69
C ASP A 122 -4.19 -2.83 7.78
N PHE A 123 -3.64 -2.20 8.82
CA PHE A 123 -2.21 -2.21 9.17
C PHE A 123 -1.92 -2.98 10.47
N THR A 124 -2.80 -3.91 10.85
CA THR A 124 -2.63 -4.73 12.05
C THR A 124 -1.35 -5.55 11.98
N GLU A 125 -0.55 -5.52 13.04
CA GLU A 125 0.75 -6.21 13.15
C GLU A 125 1.80 -5.80 12.10
N THR A 126 1.58 -4.72 11.36
CA THR A 126 2.53 -4.21 10.37
C THR A 126 3.70 -3.46 11.02
N ASP A 127 4.91 -3.57 10.46
CA ASP A 127 6.04 -2.70 10.78
C ASP A 127 6.14 -1.54 9.77
N LEU A 128 5.71 -0.36 10.19
CA LEU A 128 5.71 0.89 9.42
C LEU A 128 6.76 1.87 9.98
N THR A 129 7.85 1.36 10.55
CA THR A 129 8.94 2.20 11.05
C THR A 129 9.47 3.11 9.93
N GLU A 130 9.53 4.41 10.21
CA GLU A 130 9.93 5.47 9.27
C GLU A 130 9.02 5.62 8.02
N ALA A 131 7.80 5.08 8.04
CA ALA A 131 6.84 5.25 6.94
C ALA A 131 6.37 6.71 6.79
N ASN A 132 5.99 7.09 5.57
CA ASN A 132 5.51 8.43 5.23
C ASN A 132 4.04 8.41 4.80
N PHE A 133 3.18 9.06 5.59
CA PHE A 133 1.74 9.20 5.34
C PHE A 133 1.32 10.63 4.94
N ALA A 134 2.24 11.41 4.35
CA ALA A 134 1.94 12.78 3.95
C ALA A 134 0.69 12.87 3.06
N SER A 135 -0.23 13.76 3.40
CA SER A 135 -1.49 13.98 2.66
C SER A 135 -2.37 12.73 2.51
N CYS A 136 -2.21 11.71 3.35
CA CYS A 136 -3.07 10.53 3.34
C CYS A 136 -4.42 10.79 4.01
N ASN A 137 -5.48 10.18 3.48
CA ASN A 137 -6.74 9.99 4.22
C ASN A 137 -6.72 8.63 4.92
N LEU A 138 -6.76 8.63 6.25
CA LEU A 138 -6.71 7.43 7.10
C LEU A 138 -8.03 7.16 7.83
N ASP A 139 -9.16 7.68 7.31
CA ASP A 139 -10.46 7.47 7.94
C ASP A 139 -10.74 5.98 8.14
N ARG A 140 -10.96 5.59 9.40
CA ARG A 140 -11.22 4.20 9.81
C ARG A 140 -10.13 3.19 9.42
N ALA A 141 -8.92 3.65 9.10
CA ALA A 141 -7.77 2.76 8.99
C ALA A 141 -7.50 2.07 10.34
N ILE A 142 -7.12 0.81 10.30
CA ILE A 142 -6.92 -0.04 11.48
C ILE A 142 -5.43 -0.10 11.81
N PHE A 143 -5.09 0.36 13.01
CA PHE A 143 -3.74 0.25 13.58
C PHE A 143 -3.83 -0.50 14.90
N GLU A 144 -3.45 -1.78 14.91
CA GLU A 144 -3.36 -2.59 16.12
C GLU A 144 -2.06 -3.38 16.13
N ARG A 145 -1.31 -3.31 17.25
CA ARG A 145 0.01 -3.95 17.37
C ARG A 145 0.98 -3.51 16.26
N THR A 146 0.81 -2.31 15.72
CA THR A 146 1.59 -1.76 14.62
C THR A 146 2.83 -1.03 15.15
N SER A 147 3.99 -1.19 14.48
CA SER A 147 5.16 -0.35 14.74
C SER A 147 5.08 0.92 13.90
N LEU A 148 4.91 2.07 14.53
CA LEU A 148 4.83 3.39 13.90
C LEU A 148 6.04 4.25 14.24
N LYS A 149 7.15 3.63 14.67
CA LYS A 149 8.33 4.36 15.16
C LYS A 149 8.83 5.30 14.09
N LYS A 150 8.98 6.59 14.43
CA LYS A 150 9.43 7.64 13.50
C LYS A 150 8.56 7.82 12.24
N ALA A 151 7.38 7.21 12.16
CA ALA A 151 6.47 7.42 11.03
C ALA A 151 6.01 8.88 10.99
N ASP A 152 5.76 9.40 9.79
CA ASP A 152 5.37 10.79 9.56
C ASP A 152 3.89 10.90 9.22
N PHE A 153 3.10 11.40 10.17
CA PHE A 153 1.68 11.71 10.02
C PHE A 153 1.40 13.21 10.01
N THR A 154 2.43 14.06 9.87
CA THR A 154 2.28 15.53 10.01
C THR A 154 1.32 16.16 9.01
N LYS A 155 1.10 15.51 7.87
CA LYS A 155 0.12 15.94 6.86
C LYS A 155 -0.99 14.91 6.64
N ALA A 156 -1.10 13.91 7.50
CA ALA A 156 -2.13 12.88 7.38
C ALA A 156 -3.44 13.37 8.03
N HIS A 157 -4.58 12.87 7.54
CA HIS A 157 -5.91 13.25 8.00
C HIS A 157 -6.71 12.03 8.48
N HIS A 158 -7.64 12.26 9.41
CA HIS A 158 -8.62 11.29 9.91
C HIS A 158 -8.06 10.00 10.54
N PHE A 159 -6.77 9.95 10.87
CA PHE A 159 -6.23 8.81 11.61
C PHE A 159 -6.83 8.72 13.01
N ASN A 160 -6.99 7.48 13.48
CA ASN A 160 -7.33 7.17 14.86
C ASN A 160 -6.36 6.09 15.36
N ILE A 161 -5.35 6.50 16.11
CA ILE A 161 -4.25 5.62 16.53
C ILE A 161 -4.23 5.59 18.04
N ASP A 162 -4.54 4.43 18.62
CA ASP A 162 -4.39 4.18 20.06
C ASP A 162 -2.88 3.99 20.39
N PRO A 163 -2.23 4.91 21.11
CA PRO A 163 -0.82 4.78 21.45
C PRO A 163 -0.53 3.63 22.42
N GLU A 164 -1.53 3.10 23.14
CA GLU A 164 -1.37 1.95 24.04
C GLU A 164 -1.29 0.63 23.26
N LYS A 165 -1.88 0.59 22.06
CA LYS A 165 -1.86 -0.59 21.18
C LYS A 165 -0.74 -0.56 20.13
N ASN A 166 -0.05 0.57 19.97
CA ASN A 166 0.89 0.79 18.87
C ASN A 166 2.21 1.42 19.33
N GLN A 167 3.31 1.09 18.68
CA GLN A 167 4.62 1.66 19.03
C GLN A 167 4.84 2.98 18.30
N VAL A 168 4.48 4.10 18.94
CA VAL A 168 4.52 5.45 18.31
C VAL A 168 5.78 6.26 18.65
N SER A 169 6.84 5.63 19.18
CA SER A 169 8.04 6.35 19.64
C SER A 169 8.65 7.19 18.51
N LYS A 170 8.79 8.50 18.73
CA LYS A 170 9.31 9.49 17.76
C LYS A 170 8.47 9.62 16.47
N ALA A 171 7.27 9.04 16.41
CA ALA A 171 6.34 9.32 15.33
C ALA A 171 5.96 10.81 15.36
N LYS A 172 5.78 11.39 14.18
CA LYS A 172 5.55 12.83 14.01
C LYS A 172 4.09 13.08 13.70
N PHE A 173 3.48 14.01 14.43
CA PHE A 173 2.11 14.44 14.24
C PHE A 173 2.07 15.96 14.21
N ALA A 174 1.14 16.53 13.45
CA ALA A 174 0.81 17.94 13.57
C ALA A 174 -0.09 18.18 14.78
N GLN A 175 -0.08 19.41 15.32
CA GLN A 175 -0.80 19.75 16.54
C GLN A 175 -2.32 19.54 16.37
N GLU A 176 -2.85 19.96 15.22
CA GLU A 176 -4.24 19.79 14.81
C GLU A 176 -4.66 18.31 14.68
N GLY A 177 -3.70 17.41 14.44
CA GLY A 177 -3.93 15.97 14.31
C GLY A 177 -3.98 15.24 15.65
N LEU A 178 -3.59 15.87 16.77
CA LEU A 178 -3.46 15.18 18.06
C LEU A 178 -4.78 14.55 18.56
N MET A 179 -5.93 15.08 18.14
CA MET A 179 -7.23 14.47 18.45
C MET A 179 -7.34 13.01 17.97
N GLY A 180 -6.66 12.66 16.88
CA GLY A 180 -6.59 11.27 16.39
C GLY A 180 -5.90 10.31 17.35
N LEU A 181 -5.10 10.80 18.30
CA LEU A 181 -4.44 9.97 19.32
C LEU A 181 -5.25 9.87 20.62
N LEU A 182 -6.22 10.78 20.79
CA LEU A 182 -6.94 10.98 22.04
C LEU A 182 -8.36 10.44 22.00
N LYS A 183 -8.85 10.09 20.80
CA LYS A 183 -10.25 9.68 20.55
C LYS A 183 -10.74 8.54 21.44
N LYS A 184 -9.89 7.58 21.80
CA LYS A 184 -10.23 6.46 22.70
C LYS A 184 -10.70 6.93 24.08
N TYR A 185 -10.17 8.06 24.56
CA TYR A 185 -10.47 8.57 25.89
C TYR A 185 -11.79 9.37 25.94
N ASP A 186 -12.44 9.59 24.79
CA ASP A 186 -13.67 10.38 24.67
C ASP A 186 -13.56 11.77 25.30
N ILE A 187 -12.37 12.39 25.16
CA ILE A 187 -12.08 13.72 25.70
C ILE A 187 -12.42 14.82 24.70
N VAL A 188 -12.93 15.94 25.20
CA VAL A 188 -13.21 17.14 24.42
C VAL A 188 -11.99 18.05 24.47
N VAL A 189 -11.45 18.40 23.30
CA VAL A 189 -10.37 19.40 23.16
C VAL A 189 -10.99 20.68 22.59
N GLN A 190 -10.66 21.81 23.22
CA GLN A 190 -11.15 23.16 22.90
C GLN A 190 -10.02 24.06 22.45
#